data_AF-A0A7U6QZY3-F1
#
_entry.id   AF-A0A7U6QZY3-F1
#
_cell.length_a   1.000
_cell.length_b   1.000
_cell.length_c   1.000
_cell.angle_alpha   90.00
_cell.angle_beta   90.00
_cell.angle_gamma   90.00
#
_symmetry.space_group_name_H-M   'P 1'
#
loop_
_entity.id
_entity.type
_entity.pdbx_description
1 polymer ?
#
loop_
_entity_poly.entity_id
_entity_poly.type
_entity_poly.pdbx_seq_one_letter_code
_entity_poly.pdbx_strand_id
1 'polypeptide(L)' 'MKTVRNAKVIFSKMGNGKGVRLNLSVPLLKSLGIDENNRDVTVEYDDETKTVIIKKS' A
#
# COMPACT_ATOMS: atom_id res chain seq x y z
N MET A 1 12.82 -12.94 -1.64
CA MET A 1 12.67 -12.86 -0.18
C MET A 1 11.27 -12.36 0.15
N LYS A 2 10.53 -13.04 1.02
CA LYS A 2 9.18 -12.60 1.45
C LYS A 2 9.28 -12.04 2.86
N THR A 3 8.97 -10.76 3.02
CA THR A 3 9.00 -10.09 4.33
C THR A 3 7.58 -9.81 4.78
N VAL A 4 7.20 -10.31 5.96
CA VAL A 4 5.90 -10.07 6.58
C VAL A 4 6.08 -9.13 7.76
N ARG A 5 5.26 -8.08 7.85
CA ARG A 5 5.21 -7.19 9.00
C ARG A 5 3.76 -6.88 9.35
N ASN A 6 3.50 -6.69 10.63
CA ASN A 6 2.21 -6.18 11.10
C ASN A 6 2.20 -4.66 10.94
N ALA A 7 1.12 -4.13 10.37
CA ALA A 7 0.92 -2.70 10.19
C ALA A 7 -0.54 -2.36 10.48
N LYS A 8 -0.81 -1.08 10.77
CA LYS A 8 -2.17 -0.57 10.95
C LYS A 8 -2.51 0.36 9.80
N VAL A 9 -3.74 0.27 9.32
CA VAL A 9 -4.32 1.30 8.45
C VAL A 9 -4.64 2.54 9.29
N ILE A 10 -4.31 3.70 8.75
CA ILE A 10 -4.52 4.99 9.41
C ILE A 10 -5.69 5.67 8.73
N PHE A 11 -6.74 5.95 9.49
CA PHE A 11 -7.86 6.77 9.05
C PHE A 11 -7.59 8.21 9.49
N SER A 12 -7.58 9.12 8.53
CA SER A 12 -7.32 10.55 8.79
C SER A 12 -8.36 11.40 8.07
N LYS A 13 -8.65 12.58 8.62
CA LYS A 13 -9.50 13.56 7.97
C LYS A 13 -8.79 14.04 6.70
N MET A 14 -9.49 14.05 5.58
CA MET A 14 -8.96 14.49 4.29
C MET A 14 -9.98 15.44 3.67
N GLY A 15 -9.74 16.75 3.82
CA GLY A 15 -10.72 17.79 3.47
C GLY A 15 -12.03 17.61 4.22
N ASN A 16 -13.13 17.47 3.48
CA ASN A 16 -14.47 17.23 4.00
C ASN A 16 -14.78 15.74 4.28
N GLY A 17 -13.86 14.82 3.98
CA GLY A 17 -14.07 13.36 4.14
C GLY A 17 -13.08 12.67 5.09
N LYS A 18 -13.14 11.34 5.10
CA LYS A 18 -12.15 10.45 5.73
C LYS A 18 -11.36 9.75 4.64
N GLY A 19 -10.04 9.87 4.69
CA GLY A 19 -9.14 9.07 3.86
C GLY A 19 -8.46 7.99 4.68
N VAL A 20 -7.98 6.96 3.99
CA VAL A 20 -7.22 5.85 4.57
C VAL A 20 -5.82 5.83 3.96
N ARG A 21 -4.81 5.55 4.77
CA ARG A 21 -3.42 5.39 4.33
C ARG A 21 -2.78 4.19 5.03
N LEU A 22 -1.83 3.55 4.34
CA LEU A 22 -0.97 2.51 4.89
C LEU A 22 0.49 2.93 4.73
N ASN A 23 1.23 3.00 5.83
CA ASN A 23 2.65 3.39 5.78
C ASN A 23 3.49 2.23 5.27
N LEU A 24 3.98 2.30 4.04
CA LEU A 24 4.85 1.30 3.42
C LEU A 24 6.34 1.61 3.65
N SER A 25 7.18 0.56 3.68
CA SER A 25 8.62 0.73 3.87
C SER A 25 9.28 1.15 2.56
N VAL A 26 9.88 2.34 2.54
CA VAL A 26 10.57 2.87 1.35
C VAL A 26 11.69 1.94 0.86
N PRO A 27 12.57 1.38 1.70
CA PRO A 27 13.58 0.41 1.25
C PRO A 27 12.98 -0.82 0.54
N LEU A 28 11.85 -1.35 1.05
CA LEU A 28 11.19 -2.51 0.43
C LEU A 28 10.54 -2.13 -0.90
N LEU A 29 9.88 -0.97 -0.98
CA LEU A 29 9.33 -0.44 -2.23
C LEU A 29 10.42 -0.23 -3.29
N LYS A 30 11.56 0.36 -2.90
CA LYS A 30 12.72 0.52 -3.81
C LYS A 30 13.20 -0.82 -4.36
N SER A 31 13.23 -1.87 -3.54
CA SER A 31 13.60 -3.22 -3.99
C SER A 31 12.62 -3.83 -5.00
N LEU A 32 11.37 -3.35 -5.01
CA LEU A 32 10.33 -3.70 -5.98
C LEU A 32 10.33 -2.75 -7.19
N GLY A 33 11.25 -1.80 -7.25
CA GLY A 33 11.33 -0.77 -8.29
C GLY A 33 10.25 0.30 -8.19
N ILE A 34 9.66 0.49 -7.01
CA ILE A 34 8.70 1.57 -6.73
C ILE A 34 9.45 2.71 -6.03
N ASP A 35 9.46 3.88 -6.65
CA ASP A 35 10.13 5.08 -6.14
C ASP A 35 9.32 6.35 -6.46
N GLU A 36 9.85 7.54 -6.17
CA GLU A 36 9.14 8.80 -6.37
C GLU A 36 8.80 9.10 -7.83
N ASN A 37 9.60 8.57 -8.77
CA ASN A 37 9.40 8.70 -10.22
C ASN A 37 8.58 7.52 -10.78
N ASN A 38 8.72 6.33 -10.20
CA ASN A 38 8.05 5.10 -10.60
C ASN A 38 7.05 4.66 -9.52
N ARG A 39 5.98 5.42 -9.34
CA ARG A 39 5.05 5.26 -8.20
C ARG A 39 3.72 4.58 -8.55
N ASP A 40 3.54 4.20 -9.80
CA ASP A 40 2.29 3.59 -10.26
C ASP A 40 2.18 2.15 -9.74
N VAL A 41 1.04 1.86 -9.13
CA VAL A 41 0.72 0.57 -8.54
C VAL A 41 -0.73 0.22 -8.82
N THR A 42 -0.99 -1.07 -8.97
CA THR A 42 -2.35 -1.62 -8.98
C THR A 42 -2.70 -2.10 -7.58
N VAL A 43 -3.91 -1.75 -7.12
CA VAL A 43 -4.47 -2.22 -5.85
C VAL A 43 -5.66 -3.11 -6.16
N GLU A 44 -5.55 -4.37 -5.76
CA GLU A 44 -6.61 -5.38 -5.91
C GLU A 44 -7.28 -5.61 -4.56
N TYR A 45 -8.60 -5.54 -4.54
CA TYR A 45 -9.45 -5.88 -3.40
C TYR A 45 -10.16 -7.20 -3.71
N ASP A 46 -9.96 -8.19 -2.86
CA ASP A 46 -10.65 -9.48 -2.95
C ASP A 46 -11.50 -9.66 -1.69
N ASP A 47 -12.81 -9.61 -1.87
CA ASP A 47 -13.78 -9.75 -0.78
C ASP A 47 -14.01 -11.21 -0.36
N GLU A 48 -13.70 -12.19 -1.21
CA GLU A 48 -13.82 -13.61 -0.85
C GLU A 48 -12.69 -14.01 0.10
N THR A 49 -11.45 -13.65 -0.26
CA THR A 49 -10.28 -13.96 0.57
C THR A 49 -9.99 -12.92 1.65
N LYS A 50 -10.73 -11.79 1.65
CA LYS A 50 -10.52 -10.64 2.53
C LYS A 50 -9.08 -10.11 2.45
N THR A 51 -8.54 -10.02 1.23
CA THR A 51 -7.17 -9.56 0.99
C THR A 51 -7.13 -8.26 0.20
N VAL A 52 -6.07 -7.49 0.45
CA VAL A 52 -5.69 -6.33 -0.37
C VAL A 52 -4.28 -6.57 -0.86
N ILE A 53 -4.09 -6.58 -2.17
CA ILE A 53 -2.80 -6.83 -2.81
C ILE A 53 -2.37 -5.59 -3.57
N ILE A 54 -1.14 -5.15 -3.34
CA ILE A 54 -0.53 -4.02 -4.04
C ILE A 54 0.56 -4.58 -4.95
N LYS A 55 0.47 -4.31 -6.25
CA LYS A 55 1.42 -4.77 -7.27
C LYS A 55 2.01 -3.57 -8.01
N LYS A 56 3.27 -3.65 -8.42
CA LYS A 56 3.87 -2.70 -9.34
C LYS A 56 3.16 -2.80 -10.70
N SER A 57 2.81 -1.65 -11.28
CA SER A 57 2.28 -1.55 -12.65
C SER A 57 3.38 -1.50 -13.69
#